data_AF-A0A554VMR5-F1
#
_entry.id   AF-A0A554VMR5-F1
#
_cell.length_a   1.000
_cell.length_b   1.000
_cell.length_c   1.000
_cell.angle_alpha   90.00
_cell.angle_beta   90.00
_cell.angle_gamma   90.00
#
_symmetry.space_group_name_H-M   'P 1'
#
loop_
_entity.id
_entity.type
_entity.pdbx_description
1 polymer ?
#
loop_
_entity_poly.entity_id
_entity_poly.type
_entity_poly.pdbx_seq_one_letter_code
_entity_poly.pdbx_strand_id
1 'polypeptide(L)'
;MKKTGSFVLIGSILFLAYILQYILNIRWTILYDLQLNENYKRWSGAFVSAFILFQWILTFTRISKKLRMYAIQFTYIHKWIGILSPIFFYLHAMEFGYGYLALLSYIFFINMILGTINLDIIKSTKNWVFQSWMITHVALSFFITFLVLFHIGVVFYYK
;
A
#
# COMPACT_ATOMS: atom_id res chain seq x y z
N MET A 1 -6.69 -1.83 24.98
CA MET A 1 -5.86 -1.20 23.93
C MET A 1 -4.38 -1.57 24.07
N LYS A 2 -4.01 -2.83 23.75
CA LYS A 2 -2.63 -3.38 23.83
C LYS A 2 -2.07 -3.87 22.47
N LYS A 3 -2.75 -3.57 21.35
CA LYS A 3 -2.56 -4.24 20.05
C LYS A 3 -1.74 -3.47 19.01
N THR A 4 -1.29 -2.25 19.27
CA THR A 4 -0.57 -1.42 18.28
C THR A 4 0.79 -2.01 17.88
N GLY A 5 1.54 -2.63 18.79
CA GLY A 5 2.84 -3.23 18.49
C GLY A 5 2.78 -4.39 17.48
N SER A 6 1.67 -5.12 17.44
CA SER A 6 1.51 -6.26 16.53
C SER A 6 1.46 -5.83 15.06
N PHE A 7 0.82 -4.70 14.75
CA PHE A 7 0.76 -4.18 13.37
C PHE A 7 2.13 -3.81 12.82
N VAL A 8 2.88 -3.08 13.63
CA VAL A 8 4.20 -2.57 13.25
C VAL A 8 5.15 -3.72 13.01
N LEU A 9 5.15 -4.70 13.92
CA LEU A 9 5.98 -5.88 13.80
C LEU A 9 5.62 -6.68 12.54
N ILE A 10 4.34 -6.99 12.33
CA ILE A 10 3.89 -7.77 11.17
C ILE A 10 4.19 -7.02 9.86
N GLY A 11 3.82 -5.74 9.78
CA GLY A 11 4.09 -4.92 8.59
C GLY A 11 5.58 -4.81 8.28
N SER A 12 6.42 -4.62 9.31
CA SER A 12 7.88 -4.56 9.15
C SER A 12 8.44 -5.91 8.71
N ILE A 13 7.99 -7.03 9.29
CA ILE A 13 8.41 -8.38 8.87
C ILE A 13 8.03 -8.63 7.41
N LEU A 14 6.79 -8.31 7.00
CA LEU A 14 6.35 -8.51 5.62
C LEU A 14 7.14 -7.62 4.64
N PHE A 15 7.40 -6.38 5.01
CA PHE A 15 8.21 -5.48 4.20
C PHE A 15 9.66 -5.95 4.08
N LEU A 16 10.29 -6.33 5.19
CA LEU A 16 11.65 -6.85 5.21
C LEU A 16 11.75 -8.17 4.43
N ALA A 17 10.77 -9.06 4.57
CA ALA A 17 10.71 -10.30 3.80
C ALA A 17 10.65 -10.01 2.29
N TYR A 18 9.84 -9.04 1.87
CA TYR A 18 9.78 -8.59 0.47
C TYR A 18 11.13 -8.01 -0.01
N ILE A 19 11.76 -7.13 0.77
CA ILE A 19 13.05 -6.55 0.40
C ILE A 19 14.16 -7.60 0.34
N LEU A 20 14.23 -8.52 1.32
CA LEU A 20 15.19 -9.61 1.31
C LEU A 20 14.97 -10.54 0.13
N GLN A 21 13.71 -10.86 -0.17
CA GLN A 21 13.34 -11.62 -1.35
C GLN A 21 13.88 -10.95 -2.63
N TYR A 22 13.70 -9.63 -2.77
CA TYR A 22 14.19 -8.88 -3.94
C TYR A 22 15.72 -8.85 -4.02
N ILE A 23 16.42 -8.51 -2.93
CA ILE A 23 17.89 -8.39 -2.90
C ILE A 23 18.58 -9.74 -3.13
N LEU A 24 18.06 -10.81 -2.52
CA LEU A 24 18.59 -12.16 -2.66
C LEU A 24 18.12 -12.85 -3.95
N ASN A 25 17.30 -12.16 -4.76
CA ASN A 25 16.71 -12.68 -5.98
C ASN A 25 15.96 -14.01 -5.77
N ILE A 26 15.34 -14.18 -4.60
CA ILE A 26 14.54 -15.35 -4.26
C ILE A 26 13.23 -15.20 -5.04
N ARG A 27 12.90 -16.15 -5.92
CA ARG A 27 11.67 -16.08 -6.71
C ARG A 27 10.83 -17.32 -6.46
N TRP A 28 9.54 -17.11 -6.23
CA TRP A 28 8.59 -18.22 -6.33
C TRP A 28 8.31 -18.47 -7.80
N THR A 29 9.03 -19.41 -8.41
CA THR A 29 9.02 -19.67 -9.87
C THR A 29 7.61 -19.79 -10.45
N ILE A 30 6.72 -20.57 -9.81
CA ILE A 30 5.32 -20.72 -10.24
C ILE A 30 4.59 -19.37 -10.33
N LEU A 31 4.75 -18.53 -9.31
CA LEU A 31 4.13 -17.20 -9.29
C LEU A 31 4.80 -16.25 -10.30
N TYR A 32 6.11 -16.37 -10.50
CA TYR A 32 6.84 -15.60 -11.50
C TYR A 32 6.35 -15.93 -12.92
N ASP A 33 6.18 -17.22 -13.25
CA ASP A 33 5.65 -17.64 -14.54
C ASP A 33 4.21 -17.16 -14.77
N LEU A 34 3.38 -17.17 -13.72
CA LEU A 34 2.06 -16.53 -13.75
C LEU A 34 2.18 -15.03 -14.01
N GLN A 35 3.12 -14.33 -13.36
CA GLN A 35 3.34 -12.90 -13.57
C GLN A 35 3.84 -12.56 -14.97
N LEU A 36 4.38 -13.50 -15.74
CA LEU A 36 4.69 -13.30 -17.16
C LEU A 36 3.43 -13.37 -18.06
N ASN A 37 2.38 -14.05 -17.61
CA ASN A 37 1.13 -14.19 -18.35
C ASN A 37 0.30 -12.89 -18.34
N GLU A 38 -0.12 -12.42 -19.52
CA GLU A 38 -0.84 -11.16 -19.68
C GLU A 38 -2.22 -11.10 -18.99
N ASN A 39 -2.94 -12.22 -18.91
CA ASN A 39 -4.23 -12.27 -18.22
C ASN A 39 -4.02 -12.20 -16.70
N TYR A 40 -3.02 -12.93 -16.18
CA TYR A 40 -2.68 -12.87 -14.77
C TYR A 40 -2.24 -11.45 -14.36
N LYS A 41 -1.38 -10.79 -15.14
CA LYS A 41 -0.96 -9.40 -14.89
C LYS A 41 -2.17 -8.45 -14.78
N ARG A 42 -3.15 -8.57 -15.69
CA ARG A 42 -4.35 -7.72 -15.68
C ARG A 42 -5.21 -7.96 -14.43
N TRP A 43 -5.48 -9.23 -14.10
CA TRP A 43 -6.32 -9.55 -12.93
C TRP A 43 -5.65 -9.26 -11.60
N SER A 44 -4.37 -9.59 -11.46
CA SER A 44 -3.58 -9.24 -10.26
C SER A 44 -3.43 -7.73 -10.12
N GLY A 45 -3.24 -6.99 -11.22
CA GLY A 45 -3.19 -5.52 -11.23
C GLY A 45 -4.54 -4.88 -10.87
N ALA A 46 -5.65 -5.43 -11.37
CA ALA A 46 -7.00 -5.01 -10.99
C ALA A 46 -7.26 -5.24 -9.49
N PHE A 47 -6.81 -6.37 -8.95
CA PHE A 47 -6.88 -6.66 -7.52
C PHE A 47 -6.09 -5.63 -6.68
N VAL A 48 -4.83 -5.33 -7.05
CA VAL A 48 -4.02 -4.31 -6.37
C VAL A 48 -4.67 -2.92 -6.48
N SER A 49 -5.25 -2.59 -7.64
CA SER A 49 -5.95 -1.31 -7.84
C SER A 49 -7.20 -1.20 -6.96
N ALA A 50 -7.99 -2.27 -6.87
CA ALA A 50 -9.15 -2.34 -5.98
C ALA A 50 -8.73 -2.21 -4.50
N PHE A 51 -7.62 -2.84 -4.11
CA PHE A 51 -7.01 -2.67 -2.80
C PHE A 51 -6.65 -1.20 -2.51
N ILE A 52 -6.01 -0.49 -3.46
CA ILE A 52 -5.66 0.93 -3.30
C ILE A 52 -6.92 1.79 -3.16
N LEU A 53 -7.95 1.54 -3.98
CA LEU A 53 -9.23 2.23 -3.87
C LEU A 53 -9.92 1.95 -2.53
N PHE A 54 -9.84 0.72 -2.04
CA PHE A 54 -10.39 0.34 -0.73
C PHE A 54 -9.76 1.15 0.41
N GLN A 55 -8.48 1.52 0.32
CA GLN A 55 -7.84 2.36 1.34
C GLN A 55 -8.52 3.73 1.52
N TRP A 56 -9.10 4.29 0.45
CA TRP A 56 -9.80 5.58 0.49
C TRP A 56 -11.13 5.54 1.25
N ILE A 57 -11.69 4.35 1.53
CA ILE A 57 -12.93 4.21 2.31
C ILE A 57 -12.78 4.87 3.69
N LEU A 58 -11.60 4.82 4.30
CA LEU A 58 -11.36 5.49 5.58
C LEU A 58 -11.58 7.01 5.49
N THR A 59 -11.18 7.64 4.39
CA THR A 59 -11.42 9.06 4.15
C THR A 59 -12.92 9.34 4.05
N PHE A 60 -13.64 8.55 3.24
CA PHE A 60 -15.09 8.69 3.08
C PHE A 60 -15.87 8.51 4.39
N THR A 61 -15.47 7.55 5.21
CA THR A 61 -16.11 7.31 6.52
C THR A 61 -15.85 8.43 7.51
N ARG A 62 -14.72 9.14 7.42
CA ARG A 62 -14.38 10.27 8.30
C ARG A 62 -15.08 11.57 7.90
N ILE A 63 -15.30 11.83 6.61
CA ILE A 63 -15.97 13.06 6.15
C ILE A 63 -17.50 12.99 6.22
N SER A 64 -18.08 11.79 6.12
CA SER A 64 -19.53 11.60 6.15
C SER A 64 -20.05 11.56 7.59
N LYS A 65 -20.96 12.48 7.95
CA LYS A 65 -21.60 12.52 9.28
C LYS A 65 -22.27 11.18 9.65
N LYS A 66 -22.92 10.52 8.68
CA LYS A 66 -23.62 9.23 8.88
C LYS A 66 -22.65 8.07 9.10
N LEU A 67 -21.51 8.05 8.39
CA LEU A 67 -20.55 6.95 8.45
C LEU A 67 -19.50 7.12 9.54
N ARG A 68 -19.39 8.32 10.14
CA ARG A 68 -18.39 8.64 11.16
C ARG A 68 -18.44 7.70 12.36
N MET A 69 -19.60 7.14 12.69
CA MET A 69 -19.75 6.12 13.74
C MET A 69 -18.89 4.86 13.50
N TYR A 70 -18.58 4.54 12.24
CA TYR A 70 -17.74 3.41 11.85
C TYR A 70 -16.26 3.78 11.67
N ALA A 71 -15.87 5.05 11.81
CA ALA A 71 -14.52 5.52 11.50
C ALA A 71 -13.43 4.81 12.33
N ILE A 72 -13.74 4.41 13.57
CA ILE A 72 -12.81 3.65 14.43
C ILE A 72 -12.59 2.24 13.85
N GLN A 73 -13.68 1.55 13.48
CA GLN A 73 -13.61 0.22 12.87
C GLN A 73 -12.86 0.27 11.55
N PHE A 74 -13.18 1.22 10.67
CA PHE A 74 -12.48 1.40 9.40
C PHE A 74 -11.03 1.81 9.57
N THR A 75 -10.67 2.53 10.65
CA THR A 75 -9.25 2.79 10.95
C THR A 75 -8.50 1.49 11.24
N TYR A 76 -9.10 0.55 11.97
CA TYR A 76 -8.50 -0.75 12.24
C TYR A 76 -8.36 -1.60 10.98
N ILE A 77 -9.41 -1.63 10.15
CA ILE A 77 -9.43 -2.34 8.87
C ILE A 77 -8.37 -1.77 7.91
N HIS A 78 -8.33 -0.45 7.76
CA HIS A 78 -7.34 0.25 6.94
C HIS A 78 -5.90 -0.08 7.37
N LYS A 79 -5.61 -0.08 8.68
CA LYS A 79 -4.29 -0.45 9.20
C LYS A 79 -3.94 -1.91 8.87
N TRP A 80 -4.84 -2.86 9.13
CA TRP A 80 -4.58 -4.29 8.86
C TRP A 80 -4.39 -4.57 7.37
N ILE A 81 -5.27 -4.04 6.53
CA ILE A 81 -5.20 -4.27 5.10
C ILE A 81 -3.97 -3.55 4.54
N GLY A 82 -3.66 -2.35 5.03
CA GLY A 82 -2.46 -1.60 4.66
C GLY A 82 -1.14 -2.34 4.94
N ILE A 83 -0.98 -3.01 6.08
CA ILE A 83 0.27 -3.74 6.36
C ILE A 83 0.44 -5.00 5.49
N LEU A 84 -0.61 -5.49 4.84
CA LEU A 84 -0.55 -6.61 3.89
C LEU A 84 -0.10 -6.17 2.49
N SER A 85 0.13 -4.87 2.27
CA SER A 85 0.60 -4.33 0.98
C SER A 85 1.78 -5.07 0.36
N PRO A 86 2.84 -5.48 1.10
CA PRO A 86 3.96 -6.23 0.51
C PRO A 86 3.53 -7.55 -0.11
N ILE A 87 2.54 -8.23 0.48
CA ILE A 87 2.01 -9.48 -0.06
C ILE A 87 1.26 -9.21 -1.36
N PHE A 88 0.35 -8.23 -1.36
CA PHE A 88 -0.43 -7.90 -2.55
C PHE A 88 0.45 -7.38 -3.69
N PHE A 89 1.48 -6.60 -3.37
CA PHE A 89 2.48 -6.18 -4.34
C PHE A 89 3.25 -7.38 -4.87
N TYR A 90 3.78 -8.26 -4.00
CA TYR A 90 4.52 -9.46 -4.40
C TYR A 90 3.73 -10.40 -5.30
N LEU A 91 2.42 -10.56 -5.05
CA LEU A 91 1.52 -11.35 -5.90
C LEU A 91 1.38 -10.76 -7.29
N HIS A 92 1.43 -9.43 -7.44
CA HIS A 92 1.33 -8.76 -8.73
C HIS A 92 2.69 -8.64 -9.44
N ALA A 93 3.76 -8.32 -8.70
CA ALA A 93 5.10 -8.11 -9.23
C ALA A 93 6.18 -8.46 -8.18
N MET A 94 7.18 -9.25 -8.58
CA MET A 94 8.38 -9.53 -7.77
C MET A 94 9.51 -8.51 -7.96
N GLU A 95 9.34 -7.57 -8.88
CA GLU A 95 10.34 -6.56 -9.23
C GLU A 95 9.72 -5.15 -9.15
N PHE A 96 10.55 -4.14 -8.88
CA PHE A 96 10.13 -2.74 -8.84
C PHE A 96 9.89 -2.14 -10.24
N GLY A 97 10.33 -2.82 -11.29
CA GLY A 97 10.30 -2.28 -12.65
C GLY A 97 11.27 -1.11 -12.84
N TYR A 98 11.05 -0.31 -13.89
CA TYR A 98 11.90 0.81 -14.28
C TYR A 98 11.08 2.09 -14.53
N GLY A 99 11.76 3.24 -14.50
CA GLY A 99 11.12 4.54 -14.77
C GLY A 99 9.96 4.84 -13.81
N TYR A 100 8.78 5.15 -14.37
CA TYR A 100 7.61 5.47 -13.56
C TYR A 100 7.07 4.29 -12.73
N LEU A 101 7.35 3.04 -13.13
CA LEU A 101 6.97 1.86 -12.35
C LEU A 101 7.80 1.77 -11.07
N ALA A 102 9.12 1.98 -11.18
CA ALA A 102 10.00 2.05 -10.01
C ALA A 102 9.55 3.17 -9.06
N LEU A 103 9.22 4.35 -9.61
CA LEU A 103 8.67 5.45 -8.83
C LEU A 103 7.38 5.02 -8.11
N LEU A 104 6.42 4.41 -8.81
CA LEU A 104 5.17 3.90 -8.23
C LEU A 104 5.45 2.93 -7.08
N SER A 105 6.33 1.94 -7.29
CA SER A 105 6.70 0.97 -6.25
C SER A 105 7.35 1.63 -5.04
N TYR A 106 8.28 2.58 -5.24
CA TYR A 106 8.92 3.29 -4.14
C TYR A 106 7.93 4.12 -3.33
N ILE A 107 7.11 4.94 -3.99
CA ILE A 107 6.12 5.76 -3.26
C ILE A 107 5.08 4.88 -2.58
N PHE A 108 4.70 3.74 -3.17
CA PHE A 108 3.77 2.78 -2.58
C PHE A 108 4.31 2.21 -1.26
N PHE A 109 5.55 1.73 -1.25
CA PHE A 109 6.16 1.19 -0.04
C PHE A 109 6.50 2.27 1.00
N ILE A 110 6.97 3.45 0.57
CA ILE A 110 7.16 4.60 1.47
C ILE A 110 5.84 4.96 2.15
N ASN A 111 4.74 5.00 1.40
CA ASN A 111 3.43 5.32 1.93
C ASN A 111 2.90 4.25 2.91
N MET A 112 3.18 2.97 2.64
CA MET A 112 2.88 1.88 3.57
C MET A 112 3.68 1.99 4.87
N ILE A 113 4.98 2.26 4.79
CA ILE A 113 5.84 2.47 5.95
C ILE A 113 5.34 3.65 6.77
N LEU A 114 5.04 4.78 6.10
CA LEU A 114 4.49 5.97 6.75
C LEU A 114 3.16 5.66 7.47
N GLY A 115 2.27 4.89 6.84
CA GLY A 115 1.01 4.44 7.47
C GLY A 115 1.22 3.47 8.64
N THR A 116 2.27 2.65 8.58
CA THR A 116 2.63 1.66 9.62
C THR A 116 3.27 2.33 10.83
N ILE A 117 4.17 3.29 10.60
CA ILE A 117 4.75 4.16 11.61
C ILE A 117 3.70 5.23 11.97
N ASN A 118 2.60 4.82 12.59
CA ASN A 118 1.58 5.72 13.09
C ASN A 118 2.11 6.58 14.25
N LEU A 119 1.41 7.67 14.54
CA LEU A 119 1.79 8.61 15.61
C LEU A 119 1.75 7.99 17.01
N ASP A 120 1.04 6.87 17.19
CA ASP A 120 1.06 6.10 18.43
C ASP A 120 2.46 5.55 18.76
N ILE A 121 3.31 5.35 17.74
CA ILE A 121 4.72 4.95 17.87
C ILE A 121 5.62 6.16 18.05
N ILE A 122 5.36 7.23 17.27
CA ILE A 122 6.16 8.47 17.31
C ILE A 122 6.04 9.14 18.69
N LYS A 123 4.95 8.90 19.43
CA LYS A 123 4.67 9.45 20.78
C LYS A 123 4.84 10.97 20.87
N SER A 124 4.79 11.67 19.73
CA SER A 124 4.91 13.11 19.66
C SER A 124 3.56 13.75 19.92
N THR A 125 3.52 14.71 20.84
CA THR A 125 2.35 15.54 21.14
C THR A 125 2.29 16.80 20.28
N LYS A 126 3.31 17.03 19.43
CA LYS A 126 3.41 18.24 18.61
C LYS A 126 2.46 18.18 17.42
N ASN A 127 1.54 19.13 17.32
CA ASN A 127 0.53 19.20 16.25
C ASN A 127 1.14 19.22 14.84
N TRP A 128 2.27 19.89 14.64
CA TRP A 128 2.91 19.94 13.31
C TRP A 128 3.40 18.57 12.84
N VAL A 129 3.84 17.70 13.77
CA VAL A 129 4.27 16.33 13.41
C VAL A 129 3.08 15.51 12.91
N PHE A 130 1.93 15.62 13.60
CA PHE A 130 0.68 14.97 13.16
C PHE A 130 0.26 15.47 11.78
N GLN A 131 0.27 16.79 11.58
CA GLN A 131 -0.15 17.42 10.33
C GLN A 131 0.77 17.02 9.17
N SER A 132 2.08 17.13 9.34
CA SER A 132 3.06 16.74 8.32
C SER A 132 2.95 15.27 7.96
N TRP A 133 2.81 14.38 8.95
CA TRP A 133 2.60 12.94 8.72
C TRP A 133 1.34 12.68 7.90
N MET A 134 0.20 13.28 8.29
CA MET A 134 -1.08 13.10 7.60
C MET A 134 -1.05 13.65 6.18
N ILE A 135 -0.54 14.87 6.00
CA ILE A 135 -0.43 15.53 4.69
C ILE A 135 0.45 14.69 3.76
N THR A 136 1.61 14.24 4.24
CA THR A 136 2.54 13.44 3.43
C THR A 136 1.90 12.12 3.02
N HIS A 137 1.27 11.40 3.97
CA HIS A 137 0.64 10.11 3.68
C HIS A 137 -0.51 10.24 2.68
N VAL A 138 -1.36 11.25 2.84
CA VAL A 138 -2.48 11.48 1.93
C VAL A 138 -2.00 11.97 0.56
N ALA A 139 -1.00 12.86 0.50
CA ALA A 139 -0.41 13.33 -0.76
C ALA A 139 0.23 12.18 -1.55
N LEU A 140 1.02 11.34 -0.90
CA LEU A 140 1.59 10.13 -1.53
C LEU A 140 0.48 9.19 -2.03
N SER A 141 -0.60 9.03 -1.26
CA SER A 141 -1.76 8.23 -1.68
C SER A 141 -2.42 8.78 -2.94
N PHE A 142 -2.53 10.11 -3.10
CA PHE A 142 -3.01 10.72 -4.35
C PHE A 142 -2.07 10.44 -5.52
N PHE A 143 -0.75 10.59 -5.34
CA PHE A 143 0.23 10.26 -6.38
C PHE A 143 0.19 8.78 -6.78
N ILE A 144 0.05 7.88 -5.81
CA ILE A 144 -0.12 6.44 -6.06
C ILE A 144 -1.37 6.20 -6.90
N THR A 145 -2.54 6.74 -6.50
CA THR A 145 -3.77 6.59 -7.28
C THR A 145 -3.61 7.11 -8.71
N PHE A 146 -3.00 8.27 -8.89
CA PHE A 146 -2.74 8.83 -10.21
C PHE A 146 -1.82 7.94 -11.05
N LEU A 147 -0.68 7.49 -10.50
CA LEU A 147 0.26 6.62 -11.20
C LEU A 147 -0.34 5.24 -11.52
N VAL A 148 -1.23 4.73 -10.68
CA VAL A 148 -1.99 3.50 -10.95
C VAL A 148 -2.94 3.69 -12.12
N LEU A 149 -3.71 4.78 -12.16
CA LEU A 149 -4.58 5.07 -13.29
C LEU A 149 -3.79 5.26 -14.58
N PHE A 150 -2.66 5.96 -14.51
CA PHE A 150 -1.72 6.10 -15.62
C PHE A 150 -1.17 4.74 -16.07
N HIS A 151 -0.74 3.89 -15.12
CA HIS A 151 -0.25 2.55 -15.40
C HIS A 151 -1.30 1.68 -16.09
N ILE A 152 -2.54 1.67 -15.58
CA ILE A 152 -3.68 1.00 -16.21
C ILE A 152 -3.85 1.50 -17.64
N GLY A 153 -3.88 2.82 -17.85
CA GLY A 153 -4.00 3.43 -19.18
C GLY A 153 -2.91 2.96 -20.14
N VAL A 154 -1.64 2.98 -19.73
CA VAL A 154 -0.51 2.49 -20.51
C VAL A 154 -0.66 1.01 -20.85
N VAL A 155 -1.00 0.17 -19.85
CA VAL A 155 -1.18 -1.27 -20.04
C VAL A 155 -2.29 -1.55 -21.05
N PHE A 156 -3.43 -0.86 -21.00
CA PHE A 156 -4.53 -1.10 -21.95
C PHE A 156 -4.35 -0.42 -23.31
N TYR A 157 -3.60 0.68 -23.38
CA TYR A 157 -3.37 1.41 -24.64
C TYR A 157 -2.31 0.75 -25.53
N TYR A 158 -1.20 0.30 -24.95
CA TYR A 158 -0.11 -0.36 -25.68
C TYR A 158 -0.30 -1.88 -25.80
N LYS A 159 -1.56 -2.34 -25.77
CA LYS A 159 -1.97 -3.74 -25.86
C LYS A 159 -2.76 -4.03 -27.11
#